data_AF-A0A1H8P1W6-F1
#
_entry.id   AF-A0A1H8P1W6-F1
#
_cell.length_a   1.000
_cell.length_b   1.000
_cell.length_c   1.000
_cell.angle_alpha   90.00
_cell.angle_beta   90.00
_cell.angle_gamma   90.00
#
_symmetry.space_group_name_H-M   'P 1'
#
loop_
_entity.id
_entity.type
_entity.pdbx_description
1 polymer ?
#
loop_
_entity_poly.entity_id
_entity_poly.type
_entity_poly.pdbx_seq_one_letter_code
_entity_poly.pdbx_strand_id
1 'polypeptide(L)'
;MIDTVIPLFGPIPGGPELLIILLVLVLLFGANKIPKLARSTGQAMGEFQKGREEVEDELEQMRQGKGSRDDEEDEPTPDIGADSTEADRDTDRDAVTERETETERNN
;
A
#
# COMPACT_ATOMS: atom_id res chain seq x y z
N MET A 1 -38.52 20.82 17.72
CA MET A 1 -38.15 21.19 16.34
C MET A 1 -36.68 20.83 16.22
N ILE A 2 -36.39 19.69 15.60
CA ILE A 2 -35.01 19.18 15.45
C ILE A 2 -34.48 19.74 14.15
N ASP A 3 -33.69 20.80 14.22
CA ASP A 3 -33.00 21.34 13.06
C ASP A 3 -31.91 20.33 12.65
N THR A 4 -32.18 19.65 11.53
CA THR A 4 -31.25 18.76 10.84
C THR A 4 -30.04 19.59 10.38
N VAL A 5 -29.00 19.60 11.20
CA VAL A 5 -27.67 20.06 10.80
C VAL A 5 -27.07 19.00 9.89
N ILE A 6 -27.10 19.24 8.58
CA ILE A 6 -26.31 18.46 7.61
C ILE A 6 -24.86 18.93 7.75
N PRO A 7 -23.92 18.11 8.27
CA PRO A 7 -22.53 18.51 8.34
C PRO A 7 -21.96 18.71 6.94
N LEU A 8 -21.35 19.88 6.72
CA LEU A 8 -20.80 20.38 5.46
C LEU A 8 -19.40 19.80 5.14
N PHE A 9 -18.89 18.88 5.95
CA PHE A 9 -17.81 17.97 5.54
C PHE A 9 -18.49 16.78 4.88
N GLY A 10 -18.41 16.76 3.54
CA GLY A 10 -19.29 16.00 2.66
C GLY A 10 -19.58 14.54 3.07
N PRO A 11 -20.73 14.00 2.62
CA PRO A 11 -21.19 12.66 2.95
C PRO A 11 -20.33 11.63 2.22
N ILE A 12 -19.07 11.44 2.63
CA ILE A 12 -18.34 10.26 2.23
C ILE A 12 -18.87 9.14 3.14
N PRO A 13 -19.67 8.20 2.61
CA PRO A 13 -20.20 7.09 3.38
C PRO A 13 -19.03 6.24 3.88
N GLY A 14 -18.69 6.39 5.15
CA GLY A 14 -17.60 5.66 5.81
C GLY A 14 -18.16 4.52 6.63
N GLY A 15 -18.28 3.33 6.02
CA GLY A 15 -18.74 2.11 6.71
C GLY A 15 -20.00 1.51 6.08
N PRO A 16 -21.06 1.20 6.86
CA PRO A 16 -22.22 0.45 6.37
C PRO A 16 -23.01 1.17 5.27
N GLU A 17 -22.95 2.50 5.20
CA GLU A 17 -23.59 3.31 4.16
C GLU A 17 -23.05 2.96 2.76
N LEU A 18 -21.75 2.65 2.65
CA LEU A 18 -21.15 2.25 1.37
C LEU A 18 -21.67 0.88 0.93
N LEU A 19 -21.93 -0.02 1.88
CA LEU A 19 -22.55 -1.32 1.63
C LEU A 19 -24.01 -1.17 1.14
N ILE A 20 -24.76 -0.22 1.72
CA ILE A 20 -26.13 0.11 1.26
C ILE A 20 -26.12 0.66 -0.16
N ILE A 21 -25.21 1.59 -0.46
CA ILE A 21 -25.07 2.13 -1.83
C ILE A 21 -24.68 1.04 -2.81
N LEU A 22 -23.72 0.17 -2.45
CA LEU A 22 -23.34 -0.98 -3.26
C LEU A 22 -24.52 -1.91 -3.51
N LEU A 23 -25.35 -2.17 -2.48
CA LEU A 23 -26.55 -3.00 -2.61
C LEU A 23 -27.55 -2.38 -3.59
N VAL A 24 -27.82 -1.07 -3.50
CA VAL A 24 -28.70 -0.36 -4.44
C VAL A 24 -28.15 -0.43 -5.87
N LEU A 25 -26.86 -0.20 -6.07
CA LEU A 25 -26.22 -0.32 -7.39
C LEU A 25 -26.33 -1.74 -7.95
N VAL A 26 -26.16 -2.76 -7.11
CA VAL A 26 -26.34 -4.18 -7.48
C VAL A 26 -27.79 -4.49 -7.83
N LEU A 27 -28.78 -3.86 -7.19
CA LEU A 27 -30.19 -4.05 -7.55
C LEU A 27 -30.54 -3.38 -8.90
N LEU A 28 -29.98 -2.20 -9.18
CA LEU A 28 -30.22 -1.47 -10.43
C LEU A 28 -29.53 -2.11 -11.63
N PHE A 29 -28.25 -2.45 -11.48
CA PHE A 29 -27.42 -2.96 -12.58
C PHE A 29 -27.31 -4.49 -12.57
N GLY A 30 -27.57 -5.15 -11.45
CA GLY A 30 -27.39 -6.60 -11.27
C GLY A 30 -25.98 -6.96 -10.77
N ALA A 31 -25.90 -8.03 -9.96
CA ALA A 31 -24.65 -8.51 -9.35
C ALA A 31 -23.54 -8.87 -10.37
N ASN A 32 -23.92 -9.15 -11.63
CA ASN A 32 -22.99 -9.55 -12.68
C ASN A 32 -22.45 -8.38 -13.53
N LYS A 33 -23.07 -7.19 -13.52
CA LYS A 33 -22.67 -6.11 -14.44
C LYS A 33 -21.41 -5.39 -14.00
N ILE A 34 -21.34 -4.96 -12.74
CA ILE A 34 -20.16 -4.29 -12.18
C ILE A 34 -18.89 -5.16 -12.29
N PRO A 35 -18.87 -6.44 -11.87
CA PRO A 35 -17.66 -7.26 -12.00
C PRO A 35 -17.31 -7.55 -13.46
N LYS A 36 -18.30 -7.69 -14.35
CA LYS A 36 -18.05 -7.90 -15.78
C LYS A 36 -17.40 -6.69 -16.43
N LEU A 37 -17.89 -5.48 -16.12
CA LEU A 37 -17.29 -4.22 -16.57
C LEU A 37 -15.88 -4.03 -16.01
N ALA A 38 -15.68 -4.30 -14.72
CA ALA A 38 -14.36 -4.22 -14.10
C ALA A 38 -13.35 -5.16 -14.79
N ARG A 39 -13.75 -6.40 -15.13
CA ARG A 39 -12.88 -7.34 -15.85
C ARG A 39 -12.54 -6.86 -17.26
N SER A 40 -13.53 -6.43 -18.06
CA SER A 40 -13.26 -5.98 -19.43
C SER A 40 -12.44 -4.69 -19.47
N THR A 41 -12.74 -3.74 -18.60
CA THR A 41 -11.96 -2.50 -18.46
C THR A 41 -10.56 -2.79 -17.94
N GLY A 42 -10.42 -3.69 -16.98
CA GLY A 42 -9.12 -4.09 -16.44
C GLY A 42 -8.24 -4.77 -17.48
N GLN A 43 -8.79 -5.66 -18.30
CA GLN A 43 -8.06 -6.29 -19.39
C GLN A 43 -7.62 -5.25 -20.43
N ALA A 44 -8.53 -4.37 -20.85
CA ALA A 44 -8.21 -3.30 -21.81
C ALA A 44 -7.12 -2.36 -21.25
N MET A 45 -7.20 -1.98 -19.97
CA MET A 45 -6.20 -1.14 -19.32
C MET A 45 -4.84 -1.86 -19.20
N GLY A 46 -4.84 -3.17 -18.93
CA GLY A 46 -3.62 -3.97 -18.86
C GLY A 46 -2.91 -4.10 -20.20
N GLU A 47 -3.64 -4.42 -21.28
CA GLU A 47 -3.09 -4.46 -22.64
C GLU A 47 -2.60 -3.08 -23.09
N PHE A 48 -3.34 -2.01 -22.74
CA PHE A 48 -2.92 -0.63 -23.01
C PHE A 48 -1.63 -0.25 -22.29
N GLN A 49 -1.49 -0.61 -21.02
CA GLN A 49 -0.27 -0.31 -20.25
C GLN A 49 0.94 -1.05 -20.82
N LYS A 50 0.78 -2.32 -21.20
CA LYS A 50 1.83 -3.10 -21.87
C LYS A 50 2.25 -2.49 -23.21
N GLY A 51 1.28 -2.12 -24.05
CA GLY A 51 1.59 -1.46 -25.32
C GLY A 51 2.27 -0.10 -25.16
N ARG A 52 1.98 0.63 -24.07
CA ARG A 52 2.69 1.88 -23.74
C ARG A 52 4.14 1.66 -23.36
N GLU A 53 4.40 0.63 -22.56
CA GLU A 53 5.76 0.24 -22.14
C GLU A 53 6.61 -0.19 -23.35
N GLU A 54 6.07 -1.05 -24.22
CA GLU A 54 6.75 -1.46 -25.46
C GLU A 54 7.10 -0.26 -26.36
N VAL A 55 6.19 0.71 -26.50
CA VAL A 55 6.44 1.94 -27.27
C VAL A 55 7.50 2.81 -26.60
N GLU A 56 7.51 2.92 -25.27
CA GLU A 56 8.51 3.68 -24.53
C GLU A 56 9.91 3.07 -24.71
N ASP A 57 10.02 1.74 -24.59
CA ASP A 57 11.24 0.98 -24.82
C ASP A 57 11.74 1.11 -26.26
N GLU A 58 10.86 1.07 -27.26
CA GLU A 58 11.22 1.30 -28.67
C GLU A 58 11.72 2.73 -28.91
N LEU A 59 11.06 3.71 -28.29
CA LEU A 59 11.47 5.12 -28.36
C LEU A 59 12.83 5.35 -27.72
N GLU A 60 13.12 4.68 -26.60
CA GLU A 60 14.40 4.74 -25.93
C GLU A 60 15.51 4.09 -26.77
N GLN A 61 15.27 2.89 -27.31
CA GLN A 61 16.19 2.22 -28.21
C GLN A 61 16.49 3.03 -29.48
N MET A 62 15.48 3.71 -30.05
CA MET A 62 15.68 4.62 -31.18
C MET A 62 16.50 5.87 -30.83
N ARG A 63 16.40 6.37 -29.59
CA ARG A 63 17.22 7.49 -29.10
C ARG A 63 18.66 7.06 -28.86
N GLN A 64 18.87 5.88 -28.27
CA GLN A 64 20.20 5.30 -28.05
C GLN A 64 20.88 4.91 -29.39
N GLY A 65 20.11 4.47 -30.40
CA GLY A 65 20.62 4.14 -31.74
C GLY A 65 21.12 5.33 -32.59
N LYS A 66 21.00 6.57 -32.11
CA LYS A 66 21.49 7.79 -32.80
C LYS A 66 22.67 8.50 -32.10
N GLY A 67 23.22 7.96 -31.02
CA GLY A 67 24.38 8.52 -30.33
C GLY A 67 25.44 7.47 -30.08
N SER A 68 26.49 7.43 -30.90
CA SER A 68 27.73 6.76 -30.49
C SER A 68 28.53 7.71 -29.58
N ARG A 69 28.90 7.19 -28.40
CA ARG A 69 29.97 7.66 -27.50
C ARG A 69 29.73 8.96 -26.74
N ASP A 70 29.52 8.81 -25.45
CA ASP A 70 30.29 9.38 -24.35
C ASP A 70 29.33 9.60 -23.17
N ASP A 71 29.51 8.80 -22.12
CA ASP A 71 29.30 9.14 -20.70
C ASP A 71 29.57 7.86 -19.89
N GLU A 72 30.87 7.51 -19.82
CA GLU A 72 31.41 6.95 -18.58
C GLU A 72 31.50 8.10 -17.55
N GLU A 73 31.44 7.73 -16.27
CA GLU A 73 31.63 8.55 -15.06
C GLU A 73 30.35 9.09 -14.39
N ASP A 74 29.79 8.30 -13.46
CA ASP A 74 29.80 8.67 -12.04
C ASP A 74 29.48 7.44 -11.15
N GLU A 75 30.51 6.66 -10.85
CA GLU A 75 30.53 5.81 -9.65
C GLU A 75 31.34 6.56 -8.58
N PRO A 76 30.68 7.02 -7.51
CA PRO A 76 31.30 7.09 -6.22
C PRO A 76 30.57 6.09 -5.32
N THR A 77 31.13 4.90 -5.18
CA THR A 77 30.87 4.04 -4.03
C THR A 77 31.17 4.83 -2.76
N PRO A 78 30.22 5.06 -1.84
CA PRO A 78 30.55 5.38 -0.47
C PRO A 78 30.76 4.05 0.24
N ASP A 79 32.02 3.65 0.34
CA ASP A 79 32.49 2.77 1.42
C ASP A 79 32.15 3.44 2.76
N ILE A 80 31.11 2.96 3.43
CA ILE A 80 30.96 3.16 4.87
C ILE A 80 30.97 1.79 5.51
N GLY A 81 32.19 1.35 5.83
CA GLY A 81 32.43 0.44 6.93
C GLY A 81 31.78 0.96 8.22
N ALA A 82 30.81 0.19 8.69
CA ALA A 82 30.45 0.03 10.09
C ALA A 82 30.02 -1.45 10.19
N ASP A 83 30.94 -2.39 10.40
CA ASP A 83 31.54 -2.67 11.72
C ASP A 83 30.62 -2.23 12.85
N SER A 84 29.67 -3.11 13.19
CA SER A 84 29.35 -3.46 14.57
C SER A 84 28.25 -4.53 14.59
N THR A 85 28.68 -5.69 15.07
CA THR A 85 27.94 -6.48 16.04
C THR A 85 26.90 -7.47 15.50
N GLU A 86 27.42 -8.68 15.28
CA GLU A 86 26.81 -9.93 15.75
C GLU A 86 26.05 -9.71 17.07
N ALA A 87 24.72 -9.71 17.02
CA ALA A 87 23.86 -9.76 18.20
C ALA A 87 23.27 -11.17 18.31
N ASP A 88 24.11 -12.10 18.73
CA ASP A 88 23.70 -13.37 19.31
C ASP A 88 24.10 -13.35 20.80
N ARG A 89 23.18 -13.85 21.64
CA ARG A 89 23.27 -14.14 23.09
C ARG A 89 22.72 -13.10 24.08
N ASP A 90 21.55 -13.47 24.58
CA ASP A 90 21.21 -13.65 26.00
C ASP A 90 21.53 -12.51 26.97
N THR A 91 20.50 -11.87 27.53
CA THR A 91 20.36 -11.80 28.99
C THR A 91 18.91 -11.51 29.37
N ASP A 92 18.35 -12.44 30.16
CA ASP A 92 17.36 -12.20 31.22
C ASP A 92 17.23 -10.74 31.68
N ARG A 93 16.00 -10.20 31.70
CA ARG A 93 15.45 -9.52 32.89
C ARG A 93 14.03 -8.99 32.68
N ASP A 94 13.19 -9.41 33.60
CA ASP A 94 12.18 -8.59 34.30
C ASP A 94 10.96 -8.10 33.52
N ALA A 95 9.98 -9.01 33.39
CA ALA A 95 8.57 -8.64 33.54
C ALA A 95 7.89 -9.59 34.53
N VAL A 96 8.34 -9.52 35.79
CA VAL A 96 7.61 -10.08 36.92
C VAL A 96 6.35 -9.26 37.09
N THR A 97 5.22 -9.92 36.85
CA THR A 97 3.88 -9.48 37.20
C THR A 97 3.81 -9.29 38.71
N GLU A 98 3.84 -8.05 39.18
CA GLU A 98 3.48 -7.68 40.54
C GLU A 98 1.96 -7.85 40.69
N ARG A 99 1.55 -9.02 41.18
CA ARG A 99 0.28 -9.18 41.90
C ARG A 99 0.59 -8.97 43.38
N GLU A 100 0.37 -7.75 43.86
CA GLU A 100 0.27 -7.49 45.29
C GLU A 100 -1.08 -8.01 45.79
N THR A 101 -1.05 -9.18 46.44
CA THR A 101 -2.00 -9.50 47.52
C THR A 101 -1.21 -10.16 48.64
N GLU A 102 -0.79 -9.31 49.58
CA GLU A 102 -0.93 -9.50 51.02
C GLU A 102 -1.34 -10.91 51.47
N THR A 103 -0.47 -11.60 52.22
CA THR A 103 -0.80 -12.28 53.49
C THR A 103 0.43 -13.01 54.03
N GLU A 104 0.84 -12.60 55.23
CA GLU A 104 1.46 -13.37 56.30
C GLU A 104 2.21 -14.67 55.96
N ARG A 105 3.51 -14.73 56.28
CA ARG A 105 3.93 -15.54 57.46
C ARG A 105 5.38 -15.34 57.85
N ASN A 106 5.47 -15.20 59.17
CA ASN A 106 6.60 -15.11 60.07
C ASN A 106 7.57 -16.32 60.06
N ASN A 107 8.73 -16.04 60.66
CA ASN A 107 9.64 -16.93 61.41
C ASN A 107 10.78 -17.60 60.66
#